data_AF-A0A832UXG3-F1
#
_entry.id   AF-A0A832UXG3-F1
#
_cell.length_a   1.000
_cell.length_b   1.000
_cell.length_c   1.000
_cell.angle_alpha   90.00
_cell.angle_beta   90.00
_cell.angle_gamma   90.00
#
_symmetry.space_group_name_H-M   'P 1'
#
loop_
_entity.id
_entity.type
_entity.pdbx_description
1 polymer ?
#
loop_
_entity_poly.entity_id
_entity_poly.type
_entity_poly.pdbx_seq_one_letter_code
_entity_poly.pdbx_strand_id
1 'polypeptide(L)'
;MDLSIVIPTFNEQENVEKLHSELVSTLKKINKSCEIIFVDDGSTDQTFEKLERIARRDKKVRIVKFTRNFGQTAALLAGFQKSKGNVIISMDADLQNDPADIPKLLRKLNDGYDVVCGWRANRKDTFGKVLSSKISNWLMDFLMDLNIHDSGCTLRAYKRRTVNDLQIYGETHRYIPAMISSRGFKVAEVPVNHRSRFKGKTKYGLARLPKG
;
A
#
# COMPACT_ATOMS: atom_id res chain seq x y z
N MET A 1 5.84 -18.31 6.38
CA MET A 1 6.03 -17.03 5.67
C MET A 1 5.78 -15.92 6.67
N ASP A 2 6.71 -15.00 6.84
CA ASP A 2 6.62 -13.97 7.89
C ASP A 2 6.03 -12.67 7.34
N LEU A 3 6.45 -12.28 6.14
CA LEU A 3 6.09 -11.01 5.51
C LEU A 3 5.51 -11.22 4.10
N SER A 4 4.44 -10.51 3.77
CA SER A 4 3.97 -10.37 2.39
C SER A 4 3.91 -8.89 2.02
N ILE A 5 4.53 -8.51 0.91
CA ILE A 5 4.49 -7.14 0.40
C ILE A 5 3.51 -7.15 -0.76
N VAL A 6 2.40 -6.41 -0.64
CA VAL A 6 1.32 -6.34 -1.62
C VAL A 6 1.38 -5.00 -2.33
N ILE A 7 1.50 -5.05 -3.65
CA ILE A 7 1.77 -3.89 -4.50
C ILE A 7 0.74 -3.83 -5.64
N PRO A 8 -0.37 -3.09 -5.47
CA PRO A 8 -1.25 -2.74 -6.58
C PRO A 8 -0.47 -2.00 -7.66
N THR A 9 -0.60 -2.44 -8.91
CA THR A 9 0.22 -1.96 -10.03
C THR A 9 -0.66 -1.76 -11.25
N PHE A 10 -0.59 -0.58 -11.87
CA PHE A 10 -1.29 -0.29 -13.12
C PHE A 10 -0.42 0.62 -13.97
N ASN A 11 -0.01 0.18 -15.15
CA ASN A 11 0.84 0.92 -16.09
C ASN A 11 2.16 1.48 -15.50
N GLU A 12 2.80 0.79 -14.55
CA GLU A 12 4.04 1.23 -13.90
C GLU A 12 5.33 0.69 -14.55
N GLN A 13 5.35 0.55 -15.89
CA GLN A 13 6.46 -0.08 -16.60
C GLN A 13 7.83 0.57 -16.33
N GLU A 14 7.87 1.86 -15.98
CA GLU A 14 9.10 2.61 -15.70
C GLU A 14 9.60 2.43 -14.26
N ASN A 15 8.74 1.95 -13.35
CA ASN A 15 8.98 1.96 -11.91
C ASN A 15 9.19 0.55 -11.33
N VAL A 16 8.52 -0.49 -11.87
CA VAL A 16 8.50 -1.85 -11.29
C VAL A 16 9.89 -2.48 -11.08
N GLU A 17 10.82 -2.28 -12.01
CA GLU A 17 12.19 -2.83 -11.93
C GLU A 17 12.99 -2.17 -10.79
N LYS A 18 12.91 -0.85 -10.69
CA LYS A 18 13.60 -0.09 -9.64
C LYS A 18 12.98 -0.39 -8.27
N LEU A 19 11.65 -0.43 -8.19
CA LEU A 19 10.95 -0.76 -6.96
C LEU A 19 11.31 -2.16 -6.46
N HIS A 20 11.33 -3.15 -7.36
CA HIS A 20 11.77 -4.51 -7.03
C HIS A 20 13.20 -4.53 -6.45
N SER A 21 14.13 -3.83 -7.08
CA SER A 21 15.52 -3.73 -6.59
C SER A 21 15.62 -3.12 -5.18
N GLU A 22 14.92 -2.00 -4.94
CA GLU A 22 14.90 -1.33 -3.64
C GLU A 22 14.24 -2.18 -2.54
N LEU A 23 13.17 -2.90 -2.89
CA LEU A 23 12.51 -3.86 -2.00
C LEU A 23 13.44 -5.00 -1.65
N VAL A 24 14.08 -5.65 -2.63
CA VAL A 24 15.01 -6.76 -2.36
C VAL A 24 16.14 -6.31 -1.44
N SER A 25 16.70 -5.12 -1.66
CA SER A 25 17.75 -4.55 -0.80
C SER A 25 17.27 -4.35 0.65
N THR A 26 16.07 -3.81 0.83
CA THR A 26 15.46 -3.62 2.15
C THR A 26 15.15 -4.95 2.83
N LEU A 27 14.47 -5.87 2.12
CA LEU A 27 14.00 -7.14 2.67
C LEU A 27 15.15 -8.08 3.07
N LYS A 28 16.28 -8.03 2.36
CA LYS A 28 17.50 -8.75 2.75
C LYS A 28 17.98 -8.40 4.16
N LYS A 29 17.76 -7.16 4.61
CA LYS A 29 18.19 -6.68 5.94
C LYS A 29 17.25 -7.09 7.08
N ILE A 30 16.01 -7.49 6.77
CA ILE A 30 14.97 -7.76 7.78
C ILE A 30 15.06 -9.20 8.35
N ASN A 31 15.89 -10.07 7.75
CA ASN A 31 16.12 -11.46 8.17
C ASN A 31 14.82 -12.25 8.46
N LYS A 32 13.83 -12.13 7.55
CA LYS A 32 12.54 -12.82 7.63
C LYS A 32 12.16 -13.44 6.29
N SER A 33 11.38 -14.52 6.31
CA SER A 33 10.82 -15.09 5.09
C SER A 33 9.80 -14.11 4.50
N CYS A 34 9.99 -13.75 3.22
CA CYS A 34 9.18 -12.74 2.54
C CYS A 34 8.74 -13.19 1.15
N GLU A 35 7.58 -12.70 0.73
CA GLU A 35 7.10 -12.71 -0.65
C GLU A 35 6.69 -11.31 -1.09
N ILE A 36 6.81 -11.05 -2.39
CA ILE A 36 6.36 -9.81 -3.02
C ILE A 36 5.25 -10.18 -3.99
N ILE A 37 4.08 -9.59 -3.82
CA ILE A 37 2.89 -9.83 -4.63
C ILE A 37 2.58 -8.55 -5.39
N PHE A 38 2.91 -8.54 -6.67
CA PHE A 38 2.41 -7.50 -7.57
C PHE A 38 1.01 -7.89 -8.05
N VAL A 39 0.06 -6.97 -7.91
CA VAL A 39 -1.29 -7.15 -8.43
C VAL A 39 -1.45 -6.21 -9.63
N ASP A 40 -1.32 -6.78 -10.83
CA ASP A 40 -1.48 -6.06 -12.09
C ASP A 40 -2.97 -5.82 -12.35
N ASP A 41 -3.41 -4.57 -12.19
CA ASP A 41 -4.79 -4.11 -12.32
C ASP A 41 -5.16 -3.84 -13.79
N GLY A 42 -4.85 -4.81 -14.65
CA GLY A 42 -5.14 -4.80 -16.09
C GLY A 42 -4.33 -3.76 -16.86
N SER A 43 -3.01 -3.74 -16.67
CA SER A 43 -2.12 -2.80 -17.37
C SER A 43 -2.19 -2.98 -18.91
N THR A 44 -2.10 -1.87 -19.63
CA THR A 44 -2.12 -1.79 -21.09
C THR A 44 -0.74 -1.50 -21.69
N ASP A 45 0.28 -1.28 -20.85
CA ASP A 45 1.66 -1.06 -21.26
C ASP A 45 2.54 -2.30 -20.95
N GLN A 46 3.87 -2.16 -20.96
CA GLN A 46 4.79 -3.28 -20.72
C GLN A 46 4.95 -3.66 -19.24
N THR A 47 4.09 -3.16 -18.34
CA THR A 47 4.18 -3.46 -16.90
C THR A 47 4.13 -4.96 -16.62
N PHE A 48 3.13 -5.65 -17.17
CA PHE A 48 2.95 -7.08 -16.93
C PHE A 48 4.15 -7.89 -17.45
N GLU A 49 4.65 -7.60 -18.66
CA GLU A 49 5.83 -8.28 -19.21
C GLU A 49 7.08 -8.11 -18.34
N LYS A 50 7.29 -6.90 -17.79
CA LYS A 50 8.40 -6.65 -16.86
C LYS A 50 8.22 -7.41 -15.55
N LEU A 51 7.00 -7.42 -15.00
CA LEU A 51 6.69 -8.22 -13.81
C LEU A 51 6.97 -9.71 -14.05
N GLU A 52 6.60 -10.27 -15.20
CA GLU A 52 6.90 -11.66 -15.54
C GLU A 52 8.40 -11.94 -15.58
N ARG A 53 9.20 -11.05 -16.18
CA ARG A 53 10.66 -11.16 -16.18
C ARG A 53 11.22 -11.14 -14.75
N ILE A 54 10.69 -10.28 -13.89
CA ILE A 54 11.04 -10.21 -12.47
C ILE A 54 10.69 -11.53 -11.74
N ALA A 55 9.50 -12.08 -11.96
CA ALA A 55 9.08 -13.33 -11.31
C ALA A 55 9.86 -14.57 -11.80
N ARG A 56 10.34 -14.57 -13.04
CA ARG A 56 11.22 -15.64 -13.54
C ARG A 56 12.55 -15.68 -12.80
N ARG A 57 13.15 -14.51 -12.53
CA ARG A 57 14.46 -14.38 -11.85
C ARG A 57 14.40 -14.39 -10.32
N ASP A 58 13.28 -13.98 -9.72
CA ASP A 58 13.09 -13.93 -8.27
C ASP A 58 11.87 -14.76 -7.84
N LYS A 59 12.13 -15.94 -7.27
CA LYS A 59 11.08 -16.88 -6.82
C LYS A 59 10.25 -16.38 -5.65
N LYS A 60 10.65 -15.28 -4.99
CA LYS A 60 9.83 -14.62 -3.96
C LYS A 60 8.73 -13.75 -4.55
N VAL A 61 8.81 -13.45 -5.85
CA VAL A 61 7.85 -12.60 -6.54
C VAL A 61 6.71 -13.44 -7.11
N ARG A 62 5.48 -13.02 -6.83
CA ARG A 62 4.24 -13.57 -7.36
C ARG A 62 3.44 -12.46 -8.03
N ILE A 63 2.69 -12.83 -9.06
CA ILE A 63 1.89 -11.87 -9.83
C ILE A 63 0.44 -12.35 -9.78
N VAL A 64 -0.46 -11.42 -9.49
CA VAL A 64 -1.91 -11.59 -9.68
C VAL A 64 -2.31 -10.66 -10.81
N LYS A 65 -2.76 -11.21 -11.93
CA LYS A 65 -3.17 -10.42 -13.09
C LYS A 65 -4.69 -10.33 -13.16
N PHE A 66 -5.21 -9.12 -13.26
CA PHE A 66 -6.61 -8.87 -13.57
C PHE A 66 -6.84 -8.83 -15.08
N THR A 67 -8.06 -9.19 -15.50
CA THR A 67 -8.46 -9.19 -16.91
C THR A 67 -8.68 -7.79 -17.47
N ARG A 68 -8.96 -6.81 -16.61
CA ARG A 68 -9.14 -5.39 -16.92
C ARG A 68 -8.89 -4.56 -15.67
N ASN A 69 -8.95 -3.24 -15.79
CA ASN A 69 -8.84 -2.35 -14.63
C ASN A 69 -10.10 -2.42 -13.75
N PHE A 70 -9.90 -2.78 -12.48
CA PHE A 70 -10.92 -2.81 -11.41
C PHE A 70 -10.64 -1.79 -10.30
N GLY A 71 -9.46 -1.17 -10.31
CA GLY A 71 -9.06 -0.14 -9.37
C GLY A 71 -8.22 -0.66 -8.21
N GLN A 72 -7.51 0.26 -7.57
CA GLN A 72 -6.52 -0.01 -6.52
C GLN A 72 -7.10 -0.79 -5.33
N THR A 73 -8.33 -0.51 -4.91
CA THR A 73 -9.00 -1.23 -3.81
C THR A 73 -9.17 -2.72 -4.12
N ALA A 74 -9.64 -3.05 -5.33
CA ALA A 74 -9.83 -4.43 -5.75
C ALA A 74 -8.47 -5.16 -5.85
N ALA A 75 -7.47 -4.47 -6.40
CA ALA A 75 -6.11 -4.99 -6.48
C ALA A 75 -5.52 -5.27 -5.08
N LEU A 76 -5.70 -4.34 -4.13
CA LEU A 76 -5.24 -4.50 -2.76
C LEU A 76 -5.91 -5.70 -2.06
N LEU A 77 -7.23 -5.82 -2.21
CA LEU A 77 -7.98 -6.96 -1.66
C LEU A 77 -7.51 -8.30 -2.21
N ALA A 78 -7.37 -8.40 -3.53
CA ALA A 78 -6.85 -9.62 -4.16
C ALA A 78 -5.44 -9.95 -3.65
N GLY A 79 -4.60 -8.93 -3.47
CA GLY A 79 -3.28 -9.08 -2.89
C GLY A 79 -3.32 -9.58 -1.44
N PHE A 80 -4.19 -9.03 -0.60
CA PHE A 80 -4.40 -9.49 0.77
C PHE A 80 -4.86 -10.94 0.82
N GLN A 81 -5.86 -11.33 0.01
CA GLN A 81 -6.36 -12.69 -0.08
C GLN A 81 -5.31 -13.70 -0.56
N LYS A 82 -4.40 -13.29 -1.46
CA LYS A 82 -3.35 -14.17 -2.01
C LYS A 82 -2.07 -14.19 -1.18
N SER A 83 -1.98 -13.35 -0.15
CA SER A 83 -0.83 -13.25 0.76
C SER A 83 -0.79 -14.38 1.80
N LYS A 84 0.42 -14.81 2.17
CA LYS A 84 0.68 -15.90 3.13
C LYS A 84 1.45 -15.46 4.38
N GLY A 85 2.09 -14.30 4.36
CA GLY A 85 3.01 -13.80 5.40
C GLY A 85 2.32 -13.17 6.60
N ASN A 86 2.62 -13.62 7.83
CA ASN A 86 1.91 -13.22 9.07
C ASN A 86 1.68 -11.71 9.25
N VAL A 87 2.60 -10.90 8.72
CA VAL A 87 2.42 -9.46 8.53
C VAL A 87 2.32 -9.16 7.04
N ILE A 88 1.36 -8.32 6.69
CA ILE A 88 1.13 -7.87 5.31
C ILE A 88 1.51 -6.38 5.25
N ILE A 89 2.28 -6.00 4.25
CA ILE A 89 2.66 -4.61 4.00
C ILE A 89 2.03 -4.22 2.67
N SER A 90 1.24 -3.16 2.63
CA SER A 90 0.79 -2.56 1.37
C SER A 90 1.70 -1.41 0.97
N MET A 91 1.93 -1.21 -0.32
CA MET A 91 2.54 0.01 -0.86
C MET A 91 2.23 0.19 -2.35
N ASP A 92 2.32 1.42 -2.85
CA ASP A 92 2.16 1.72 -4.28
C ASP A 92 3.40 1.44 -5.12
N ALA A 93 3.18 1.22 -6.41
CA ALA A 93 4.21 0.90 -7.38
C ALA A 93 4.98 2.11 -7.96
N ASP A 94 4.63 3.35 -7.59
CA ASP A 94 5.11 4.58 -8.24
C ASP A 94 6.38 5.21 -7.62
N LEU A 95 7.04 4.47 -6.72
CA LEU A 95 8.27 4.85 -6.00
C LEU A 95 8.12 6.05 -5.05
N GLN A 96 6.90 6.54 -4.78
CA GLN A 96 6.70 7.63 -3.83
C GLN A 96 6.90 7.19 -2.38
N ASN A 97 6.54 5.96 -2.07
CA ASN A 97 6.79 5.34 -0.77
C ASN A 97 8.17 4.67 -0.78
N ASP A 98 8.98 4.98 0.22
CA ASP A 98 10.33 4.45 0.35
C ASP A 98 10.31 3.03 0.99
N PRO A 99 10.74 1.97 0.29
CA PRO A 99 10.87 0.64 0.89
C PRO A 99 11.73 0.64 2.17
N ALA A 100 12.71 1.54 2.29
CA ALA A 100 13.59 1.62 3.46
C ALA A 100 12.87 1.98 4.76
N ASP A 101 11.62 2.46 4.69
CA ASP A 101 10.80 2.73 5.86
C ASP A 101 10.05 1.49 6.40
N ILE A 102 9.99 0.39 5.65
CA ILE A 102 9.35 -0.87 6.08
C ILE A 102 9.83 -1.32 7.48
N PRO A 103 11.15 -1.34 7.80
CA PRO A 103 11.62 -1.69 9.13
C PRO A 103 11.04 -0.82 10.25
N LYS A 104 10.75 0.48 9.99
CA LYS A 104 10.15 1.37 10.99
C LYS A 104 8.73 0.92 11.32
N LEU A 105 7.93 0.58 10.31
CA LEU A 105 6.57 0.08 10.50
C LEU A 105 6.57 -1.24 11.27
N LEU A 106 7.49 -2.16 10.91
CA LEU A 106 7.60 -3.45 11.59
C LEU A 106 8.00 -3.32 13.06
N ARG A 107 8.91 -2.40 13.40
CA ARG A 107 9.26 -2.11 14.80
C ARG A 107 8.04 -1.65 15.58
N LYS A 108 7.30 -0.67 15.04
CA LYS A 108 6.09 -0.17 15.71
C LYS A 108 5.01 -1.24 15.85
N LEU A 109 4.88 -2.16 14.88
CA LEU A 109 3.95 -3.28 14.96
C LEU A 109 4.31 -4.24 16.11
N ASN A 110 5.60 -4.39 16.42
CA ASN A 110 6.07 -5.20 17.55
C ASN A 110 5.78 -4.54 18.91
N ASP A 111 5.54 -3.23 18.98
CA ASP A 111 5.14 -2.53 20.21
C ASP A 111 3.70 -2.89 20.68
N GLY A 112 3.03 -3.81 19.97
CA GLY A 112 1.71 -4.32 20.33
C GLY A 112 0.56 -3.77 19.48
N TYR A 113 0.84 -2.91 18.51
CA TYR A 113 -0.16 -2.42 17.56
C TYR A 113 -0.56 -3.50 16.55
N ASP A 114 -1.76 -3.40 16.00
CA ASP A 114 -2.31 -4.33 15.03
C ASP A 114 -2.15 -3.83 13.59
N VAL A 115 -2.18 -2.52 13.42
CA VAL A 115 -1.91 -1.83 12.16
C VAL A 115 -1.02 -0.61 12.40
N VAL A 116 -0.05 -0.42 11.51
CA VAL A 116 0.81 0.76 11.51
C VAL A 116 0.73 1.43 10.15
N CYS A 117 0.33 2.70 10.13
CA CYS A 117 0.29 3.51 8.92
C CYS A 117 1.53 4.39 8.81
N GLY A 118 2.06 4.53 7.60
CA GLY A 118 3.03 5.57 7.32
C GLY A 118 2.36 6.94 7.35
N TRP A 119 3.04 7.93 7.94
CA TRP A 119 2.64 9.32 7.91
C TRP A 119 3.68 10.14 7.14
N ARG A 120 3.27 10.77 6.04
CA ARG A 120 4.15 11.64 5.25
C ARG A 120 4.26 13.01 5.92
N ALA A 121 5.13 13.15 6.92
CA ALA A 121 5.28 14.36 7.70
C ALA A 121 5.67 15.60 6.85
N ASN A 122 6.55 15.42 5.85
CA ASN A 122 7.01 16.49 4.94
C ASN A 122 6.36 16.37 3.56
N ARG A 123 5.04 16.61 3.50
CA ARG A 123 4.25 16.43 2.28
C ARG A 123 4.52 17.54 1.26
N LYS A 124 4.97 17.18 0.04
CA LYS A 124 5.17 18.10 -1.10
C LYS A 124 3.94 18.18 -2.03
N ASP A 125 2.73 18.06 -1.49
CA ASP A 125 1.48 18.12 -2.29
C ASP A 125 0.91 19.55 -2.38
N THR A 126 0.16 19.83 -3.45
CA THR A 126 -0.53 21.12 -3.67
C THR A 126 -1.55 21.41 -2.55
N PHE A 127 -1.66 22.68 -2.12
CA PHE A 127 -2.51 23.14 -1.01
C PHE A 127 -3.95 22.56 -0.99
N GLY A 128 -4.60 22.41 -2.14
CA GLY A 128 -5.96 21.86 -2.22
C GLY A 128 -6.08 20.38 -1.80
N LYS A 129 -5.07 19.55 -2.08
CA LYS A 129 -5.03 18.15 -1.63
C LYS A 129 -4.74 18.02 -0.13
N VAL A 130 -4.02 18.99 0.43
CA VAL A 130 -3.76 19.05 1.86
C VAL A 130 -5.04 19.41 2.62
N LEU A 131 -5.85 20.36 2.10
CA LEU A 131 -7.09 20.76 2.74
C LEU A 131 -8.14 19.64 2.75
N SER A 132 -8.34 18.92 1.64
CA SER A 132 -9.28 17.78 1.61
C SER A 132 -8.85 16.66 2.54
N SER A 133 -7.53 16.38 2.62
CA SER A 133 -6.99 15.39 3.56
C SER A 133 -7.21 15.82 5.02
N LYS A 134 -7.02 17.11 5.33
CA LYS A 134 -7.27 17.64 6.68
C LYS A 134 -8.72 17.49 7.11
N ILE A 135 -9.68 17.74 6.21
CA ILE A 135 -11.11 17.59 6.51
C ILE A 135 -11.47 16.11 6.73
N SER A 136 -10.97 15.21 5.87
CA SER A 136 -11.21 13.77 6.03
C SER A 136 -10.57 13.20 7.29
N ASN A 137 -9.37 13.66 7.65
CA ASN A 137 -8.72 13.26 8.90
C ASN A 137 -9.48 13.82 10.10
N TRP A 138 -9.81 15.12 10.12
CA TRP A 138 -10.60 15.72 11.21
C TRP A 138 -11.93 14.99 11.45
N LEU A 139 -12.61 14.58 10.38
CA LEU A 139 -13.83 13.80 10.49
C LEU A 139 -13.58 12.40 11.07
N MET A 140 -12.45 11.76 10.74
CA MET A 140 -12.07 10.47 11.32
C MET A 140 -11.66 10.61 12.78
N ASP A 141 -10.89 11.63 13.15
CA ASP A 141 -10.52 11.94 14.53
C ASP A 141 -11.79 12.18 15.37
N PHE A 142 -12.73 12.99 14.86
CA PHE A 142 -13.98 13.30 15.55
C PHE A 142 -14.90 12.08 15.74
N LEU A 143 -15.00 11.20 14.74
CA LEU A 143 -15.91 10.06 14.79
C LEU A 143 -15.32 8.82 15.46
N MET A 144 -13.99 8.69 15.49
CA MET A 144 -13.32 7.44 15.87
C MET A 144 -12.19 7.60 16.88
N ASP A 145 -11.96 8.82 17.41
CA ASP A 145 -10.83 9.16 18.31
C ASP A 145 -9.48 8.66 17.79
N LEU A 146 -9.36 8.66 16.46
CA LEU A 146 -8.20 8.18 15.75
C LEU A 146 -7.31 9.37 15.47
N ASN A 147 -6.21 9.56 16.21
CA ASN A 147 -5.21 10.58 15.87
C ASN A 147 -4.41 10.17 14.61
N ILE A 148 -5.05 10.18 13.43
CA ILE A 148 -4.46 9.76 12.14
C ILE A 148 -4.15 11.00 11.30
N HIS A 149 -2.87 11.29 11.14
CA HIS A 149 -2.36 12.44 10.41
C HIS A 149 -2.39 12.25 8.89
N ASP A 150 -2.35 11.02 8.38
CA ASP A 150 -2.33 10.77 6.92
C ASP A 150 -2.97 9.45 6.52
N SER A 151 -4.30 9.46 6.47
CA SER A 151 -5.09 8.38 5.88
C SER A 151 -4.82 8.14 4.38
N GLY A 152 -4.11 9.02 3.68
CA GLY A 152 -3.79 8.87 2.26
C GLY A 152 -2.53 8.06 1.97
N CYS A 153 -1.69 7.79 2.98
CA CYS A 153 -0.47 7.01 2.78
C CYS A 153 -0.82 5.52 2.61
N THR A 154 -0.36 4.94 1.50
CA THR A 154 -0.58 3.54 1.14
C THR A 154 0.46 2.60 1.72
N LEU A 155 1.58 3.13 2.21
CA LEU A 155 2.59 2.37 2.98
C LEU A 155 2.06 2.06 4.37
N ARG A 156 1.60 0.82 4.57
CA ARG A 156 0.98 0.37 5.81
C ARG A 156 1.37 -1.07 6.11
N ALA A 157 1.47 -1.41 7.40
CA ALA A 157 1.73 -2.75 7.88
C ALA A 157 0.56 -3.25 8.71
N TYR A 158 0.12 -4.48 8.45
CA TYR A 158 -1.04 -5.11 9.05
C TYR A 158 -0.66 -6.46 9.62
N LYS A 159 -1.12 -6.80 10.83
CA LYS A 159 -1.19 -8.20 11.23
C LYS A 159 -2.26 -8.90 10.38
N ARG A 160 -2.02 -10.12 9.89
CA ARG A 160 -2.99 -10.82 9.03
C ARG A 160 -4.42 -10.82 9.56
N ARG A 161 -4.59 -11.01 10.87
CA ARG A 161 -5.92 -11.03 11.51
C ARG A 161 -6.75 -9.77 11.27
N THR A 162 -6.13 -8.62 10.97
CA THR A 162 -6.85 -7.37 10.76
C THR A 162 -7.43 -7.23 9.36
N VAL A 163 -6.95 -8.02 8.38
CA VAL A 163 -7.36 -7.92 6.97
C VAL A 163 -8.19 -9.10 6.47
N ASN A 164 -8.29 -10.19 7.23
CA ASN A 164 -9.03 -11.40 6.82
C ASN A 164 -10.51 -11.13 6.50
N ASP A 165 -11.18 -10.27 7.28
CA ASP A 165 -12.61 -9.96 7.13
C ASP A 165 -12.87 -8.53 6.63
N LEU A 166 -11.87 -7.96 5.97
CA LEU A 166 -11.93 -6.57 5.54
C LEU A 166 -12.71 -6.48 4.22
N GLN A 167 -13.94 -6.00 4.30
CA GLN A 167 -14.78 -5.77 3.13
C GLN A 167 -14.65 -4.31 2.71
N ILE A 168 -13.83 -4.04 1.69
CA ILE A 168 -13.65 -2.70 1.11
C ILE A 168 -14.11 -2.68 -0.34
N TYR A 169 -14.80 -1.62 -0.73
CA TYR A 169 -15.34 -1.43 -2.07
C TYR A 169 -15.04 -0.02 -2.58
N GLY A 170 -15.12 0.19 -3.91
CA GLY A 170 -14.90 1.51 -4.51
C GLY A 170 -13.52 2.09 -4.16
N GLU A 171 -13.48 3.29 -3.56
CA GLU A 171 -12.24 3.96 -3.12
C GLU A 171 -11.98 3.86 -1.61
N THR A 172 -12.65 2.94 -0.90
CA THR A 172 -12.61 2.89 0.57
C THR A 172 -11.30 2.38 1.18
N HIS A 173 -10.32 1.95 0.37
CA HIS A 173 -8.99 1.55 0.86
C HIS A 173 -8.29 2.65 1.69
N ARG A 174 -8.63 3.92 1.46
CA ARG A 174 -8.11 5.05 2.26
C ARG A 174 -8.59 5.00 3.71
N TYR A 175 -9.81 4.51 3.93
CA TYR A 175 -10.47 4.40 5.24
C TYR A 175 -10.21 3.08 5.98
N ILE A 176 -9.32 2.21 5.46
CA ILE A 176 -8.94 0.97 6.14
C ILE A 176 -8.53 1.20 7.61
N PRO A 177 -7.72 2.21 7.97
CA PRO A 177 -7.33 2.41 9.37
C PRO A 177 -8.52 2.71 10.27
N ALA A 178 -9.45 3.54 9.79
CA ALA A 178 -10.72 3.83 10.44
C ALA A 178 -11.59 2.58 10.65
N MET A 179 -11.77 1.79 9.59
CA MET A 179 -12.56 0.55 9.63
C MET A 179 -11.94 -0.52 10.54
N ILE A 180 -10.61 -0.55 10.65
CA ILE A 180 -9.90 -1.49 11.52
C ILE A 180 -10.01 -1.03 12.98
N SER A 181 -9.85 0.27 13.24
CA SER A 181 -10.02 0.83 14.59
C SER A 181 -11.43 0.63 15.13
N SER A 182 -12.46 0.84 14.31
CA SER A 182 -13.85 0.62 14.72
C SER A 182 -14.18 -0.84 15.06
N ARG A 183 -13.32 -1.78 14.65
CA ARG A 183 -13.38 -3.21 15.04
C ARG A 183 -12.57 -3.51 16.31
N GLY A 184 -12.05 -2.50 17.00
CA GLY A 184 -11.30 -2.62 18.26
C GLY A 184 -9.81 -2.92 18.13
N PHE A 185 -9.24 -2.86 16.92
CA PHE A 185 -7.81 -3.08 16.69
C PHE A 185 -6.98 -1.83 16.97
N LYS A 186 -5.76 -2.01 17.48
CA LYS A 186 -4.87 -0.90 17.80
C LYS A 186 -4.15 -0.38 16.56
N VAL A 187 -4.37 0.89 16.22
CA VAL A 187 -3.74 1.57 15.08
C VAL A 187 -2.67 2.54 15.59
N ALA A 188 -1.52 2.58 14.92
CA ALA A 188 -0.49 3.60 15.13
C ALA A 188 -0.06 4.23 13.80
N GLU A 189 0.63 5.35 13.91
CA GLU A 189 1.32 5.98 12.79
C GLU A 189 2.83 6.08 13.06
N VAL A 190 3.62 6.09 11.99
CA VAL A 190 5.05 6.39 12.03
C VAL A 190 5.42 7.35 10.91
N PRO A 191 6.28 8.35 11.15
CA PRO A 191 6.74 9.24 10.10
C PRO A 191 7.57 8.46 9.06
N VAL A 192 7.22 8.62 7.79
CA VAL A 192 7.88 7.98 6.64
C VAL A 192 8.32 9.02 5.61
N ASN A 193 9.34 8.66 4.85
CA ASN A 193 9.84 9.48 3.75
C ASN A 193 8.83 9.46 2.59
N HIS A 194 8.57 10.63 2.01
CA HIS A 194 7.78 10.75 0.80
C HIS A 194 8.63 11.33 -0.33
N ARG A 195 8.85 10.53 -1.36
CA ARG A 195 9.62 10.93 -2.53
C ARG A 195 8.68 11.55 -3.56
N SER A 196 9.19 12.51 -4.34
CA SER A 196 8.52 12.92 -5.57
C SER A 196 8.43 11.71 -6.49
N ARG A 197 7.30 11.56 -7.21
CA ARG A 197 7.15 10.48 -8.19
C ARG A 197 8.34 10.47 -9.14
N PHE A 198 8.99 9.31 -9.29
CA PHE A 198 10.21 9.20 -10.07
C PHE A 198 9.92 9.39 -11.57
N LYS A 199 8.93 8.64 -12.11
CA LYS A 199 8.43 8.77 -13.49
C LYS A 199 6.95 8.36 -13.60
N GLY A 200 6.23 8.86 -14.61
CA GLY A 200 4.83 8.53 -14.90
C GLY A 200 3.79 9.61 -14.54
N LYS A 201 2.68 9.67 -15.31
CA LYS A 201 1.51 10.54 -15.03
C LYS A 201 0.64 9.91 -13.91
N THR A 202 -0.11 10.73 -13.15
CA THR A 202 -1.08 10.23 -12.17
C THR A 202 -2.16 9.41 -12.87
N LYS A 203 -2.26 8.13 -12.52
CA LYS A 203 -3.16 7.18 -13.21
C LYS A 203 -4.51 7.03 -12.50
N TYR A 204 -4.52 7.15 -11.18
CA TYR A 204 -5.73 7.13 -10.36
C TYR A 204 -6.38 8.52 -10.20
N GLY A 205 -6.11 9.45 -11.12
CA GLY A 205 -6.58 10.85 -11.05
C GLY A 205 -7.68 11.19 -12.06
N LEU A 206 -8.84 11.63 -11.55
CA LEU A 206 -9.90 12.40 -12.23
C LEU A 206 -10.81 11.72 -13.26
N ALA A 207 -10.84 10.39 -13.40
CA ALA A 207 -12.01 9.74 -14.00
C ALA A 207 -13.14 9.62 -12.95
N ARG A 208 -13.66 10.78 -12.52
CA ARG A 208 -14.87 10.90 -11.69
C ARG A 208 -16.08 10.62 -12.56
N LEU A 209 -16.36 9.35 -12.83
CA LEU A 209 -17.69 8.95 -13.27
C LEU A 209 -18.35 8.23 -12.10
N PRO A 210 -19.53 8.67 -11.63
CA PRO A 210 -20.33 7.87 -10.74
C PRO A 210 -20.72 6.62 -11.53
N LYS A 211 -20.09 5.49 -11.22
CA LYS A 211 -20.69 4.20 -11.53
C LYS A 211 -21.66 3.93 -10.39
N GLY A 212 -22.94 4.10 -10.70
CA GLY A 212 -24.06 3.81 -9.81
C GLY A 212 -24.12 2.34 -9.40
#